data_AF-A0A970QQ99-F1
#
_entry.id   AF-A0A970QQ99-F1
#
_cell.length_a   1.000
_cell.length_b   1.000
_cell.length_c   1.000
_cell.angle_alpha   90.00
_cell.angle_beta   90.00
_cell.angle_gamma   90.00
#
_symmetry.space_group_name_H-M   'P 1'
#
loop_
_entity.id
_entity.type
_entity.pdbx_description
1 polymer ?
#
loop_
_entity_poly.entity_id
_entity_poly.type
_entity_poly.pdbx_seq_one_letter_code
_entity_poly.pdbx_strand_id
1 'polypeptide(L)'
;MKKNNYFTKVEDKYVFNLSLIVWHLIIILASIAVAAGIVVFLWTIAPTFKDRVKKDPYPVKAEYPAPVAVTLSDLSMQKATPIVPQKEITSEPEIVKQEPIIDTTGLASYTISLDIYKTLFTESDWSGSGYWTYPHGKEYWEFYQKEKYRSWVVSIPGILSKLESCYKKTDADTYVQKKLLLDGYINVIKNRPAGMRAQLFDILINNNTETVNSTYQNCMSVSKLLLALPNNVELSHINKTLIFLRRNESSGNELIDYTSSILSKIGPNQRASVLTSIRNSYSSFFDRDFAKQKEATDMFLTLLPNFKESEHNTMINQFYRVYTIKNRDRNHKINHIEQEYEYGVNQVEERYAERLYRAERKYNERKELKANYRYRTLIVAGSGILLIVLIATILAFLSIQRSVRKIEKKISLEE
;
A
#
# COMPACT_ATOMS: atom_id res chain seq x y z
N MET A 1 72.35 -1.67 -81.35
CA MET A 1 71.45 -1.28 -80.23
C MET A 1 70.79 -2.54 -79.66
N LYS A 2 71.39 -3.19 -78.66
CA LYS A 2 70.80 -4.34 -77.95
C LYS A 2 70.86 -4.02 -76.45
N LYS A 3 69.87 -3.30 -75.95
CA LYS A 3 69.59 -3.17 -74.51
C LYS A 3 68.15 -3.64 -74.29
N ASN A 4 67.91 -4.38 -73.20
CA ASN A 4 66.60 -4.71 -72.61
C ASN A 4 65.87 -5.99 -73.05
N ASN A 5 66.55 -7.14 -73.15
CA ASN A 5 65.85 -8.46 -73.18
C ASN A 5 66.05 -9.33 -71.93
N TYR A 6 67.04 -9.03 -71.08
CA TYR A 6 67.30 -9.80 -69.85
C TYR A 6 66.57 -9.20 -68.64
N PHE A 7 66.61 -7.88 -68.47
CA PHE A 7 65.89 -7.17 -67.41
C PHE A 7 64.37 -7.36 -67.49
N THR A 8 63.80 -7.26 -68.68
CA THR A 8 62.37 -7.51 -68.93
C THR A 8 61.96 -8.96 -68.63
N LYS A 9 62.84 -9.95 -68.81
CA LYS A 9 62.53 -11.37 -68.51
C LYS A 9 62.59 -11.70 -67.01
N VAL A 10 63.48 -11.04 -66.27
CA VAL A 10 63.61 -11.20 -64.81
C VAL A 10 62.49 -10.44 -64.08
N GLU A 11 62.15 -9.26 -64.58
CA GLU A 11 61.06 -8.42 -64.07
C GLU A 11 59.68 -9.09 -64.28
N ASP A 12 59.39 -9.62 -65.47
CA ASP A 12 58.10 -10.31 -65.74
C ASP A 12 57.95 -11.67 -65.02
N LYS A 13 59.06 -12.33 -64.61
CA LYS A 13 59.03 -13.68 -64.02
C LYS A 13 59.17 -13.72 -62.50
N TYR A 14 59.98 -12.84 -61.91
CA TYR A 14 60.24 -12.83 -60.47
C TYR A 14 59.51 -11.70 -59.74
N VAL A 15 59.54 -10.45 -60.25
CA VAL A 15 58.87 -9.32 -59.60
C VAL A 15 57.35 -9.47 -59.67
N PHE A 16 56.83 -9.96 -60.80
CA PHE A 16 55.40 -10.23 -60.97
C PHE A 16 54.90 -11.40 -60.12
N ASN A 17 55.61 -12.55 -60.07
CA ASN A 17 55.17 -13.68 -59.24
C ASN A 17 55.28 -13.39 -57.74
N LEU A 18 56.33 -12.68 -57.30
CA LEU A 18 56.46 -12.24 -55.91
C LEU A 18 55.35 -11.24 -55.55
N SER A 19 55.05 -10.28 -56.43
CA SER A 19 53.92 -9.36 -56.27
C SER A 19 52.59 -10.11 -56.19
N LEU A 20 52.37 -11.13 -57.03
CA LEU A 20 51.14 -11.92 -57.07
C LEU A 20 50.93 -12.71 -55.78
N ILE A 21 51.99 -13.32 -55.22
CA ILE A 21 51.94 -14.02 -53.92
C ILE A 21 51.63 -13.04 -52.77
N VAL A 22 52.26 -11.86 -52.77
CA VAL A 22 51.99 -10.82 -51.76
C VAL A 22 50.53 -10.36 -51.83
N TRP A 23 49.98 -10.15 -53.03
CA TRP A 23 48.56 -9.81 -53.21
C TRP A 23 47.63 -10.91 -52.72
N HIS A 24 47.93 -12.19 -52.97
CA HIS A 24 47.13 -13.30 -52.46
C HIS A 24 47.16 -13.38 -50.93
N LEU A 25 48.31 -13.17 -50.30
CA LEU A 25 48.41 -13.12 -48.83
C LEU A 25 47.57 -11.99 -48.23
N ILE A 26 47.59 -10.80 -48.83
CA ILE A 26 46.76 -9.66 -48.41
C ILE A 26 45.27 -9.99 -48.55
N ILE A 27 44.86 -10.62 -49.67
CA ILE A 27 43.48 -11.03 -49.90
C ILE A 27 43.04 -12.09 -48.89
N ILE A 28 43.88 -13.08 -48.57
CA ILE A 28 43.60 -14.12 -47.57
C ILE A 28 43.41 -13.49 -46.18
N LEU A 29 44.32 -12.60 -45.76
CA LEU A 29 44.23 -11.88 -44.48
C LEU A 29 42.95 -11.02 -44.41
N ALA A 30 42.65 -10.28 -45.47
CA ALA A 30 41.43 -9.48 -45.56
C ALA A 30 40.15 -10.35 -45.49
N SER A 31 40.16 -11.50 -46.16
CA SER A 31 39.03 -12.45 -46.16
C SER A 31 38.79 -13.05 -44.77
N ILE A 32 39.86 -13.39 -44.04
CA ILE A 32 39.76 -13.86 -42.65
C ILE A 32 39.20 -12.76 -41.74
N ALA A 33 39.67 -11.51 -41.90
CA ALA A 33 39.18 -10.38 -41.12
C ALA A 33 37.68 -10.11 -41.38
N VAL A 34 37.22 -10.21 -42.63
CA VAL A 34 35.81 -10.09 -42.99
C VAL A 34 34.99 -11.24 -42.38
N ALA A 35 35.45 -12.49 -42.50
CA ALA A 35 34.77 -13.64 -41.93
C ALA A 35 34.63 -13.54 -40.40
N ALA A 36 35.71 -13.16 -39.70
CA ALA A 36 35.69 -12.92 -38.26
C ALA A 36 34.73 -11.75 -37.90
N GLY A 37 34.75 -10.67 -38.69
CA GLY A 37 33.84 -9.53 -38.52
C GLY A 37 32.36 -9.92 -38.63
N ILE A 38 32.01 -10.77 -39.61
CA ILE A 38 30.64 -11.27 -39.80
C ILE A 38 30.20 -12.15 -38.63
N VAL A 39 31.06 -13.06 -38.15
CA VAL A 39 30.74 -13.93 -37.01
C VAL A 39 30.47 -13.12 -35.74
N VAL A 40 31.33 -12.15 -35.43
CA VAL A 40 31.14 -11.27 -34.27
C VAL A 40 29.88 -10.42 -34.45
N PHE A 41 29.61 -9.92 -35.66
CA PHE A 41 28.39 -9.16 -35.95
C PHE A 41 27.11 -9.98 -35.71
N LEU A 42 27.06 -11.23 -36.19
CA LEU A 42 25.93 -12.13 -35.92
C LEU A 42 25.74 -12.38 -34.42
N TRP A 43 26.82 -12.52 -33.66
CA TRP A 43 26.75 -12.64 -32.19
C TRP A 43 26.21 -11.38 -31.50
N THR A 44 26.48 -10.18 -32.05
CA THR A 44 25.94 -8.92 -31.51
C THR A 44 24.44 -8.76 -31.76
N ILE A 45 23.88 -9.41 -32.79
CA ILE A 45 22.44 -9.37 -33.09
C ILE A 45 21.63 -10.30 -32.18
N ALA A 46 22.24 -11.40 -31.72
CA ALA A 46 21.56 -12.35 -30.84
C ALA A 46 21.08 -11.64 -29.54
N PRO A 47 19.82 -11.84 -29.11
CA PRO A 47 19.29 -11.17 -27.92
C PRO A 47 20.07 -11.56 -26.67
N THR A 48 20.34 -10.58 -25.80
CA THR A 48 20.83 -10.84 -24.44
C THR A 48 19.67 -11.28 -23.57
N PHE A 49 19.87 -12.34 -22.77
CA PHE A 49 18.90 -12.76 -21.78
C PHE A 49 19.37 -12.32 -20.39
N LYS A 50 18.42 -11.82 -19.58
CA LYS A 50 18.65 -11.53 -18.16
C LYS A 50 18.57 -12.83 -17.37
N ASP A 51 19.52 -13.04 -16.47
CA ASP A 51 19.51 -14.21 -15.59
C ASP A 51 18.27 -14.17 -14.68
N ARG A 52 17.56 -15.30 -14.58
CA ARG A 52 16.42 -15.42 -13.67
C ARG A 52 16.94 -15.57 -12.24
N VAL A 53 16.62 -14.61 -11.38
CA VAL A 53 16.95 -14.66 -9.95
C VAL A 53 15.80 -15.31 -9.21
N LYS A 54 16.09 -16.36 -8.43
CA LYS A 54 15.13 -16.98 -7.53
C LYS A 54 15.33 -16.42 -6.12
N LYS A 55 14.21 -16.16 -5.44
CA LYS A 55 14.20 -15.77 -4.03
C LYS A 55 14.35 -17.02 -3.17
N ASP A 56 15.17 -16.93 -2.11
CA ASP A 56 15.26 -18.01 -1.14
C ASP A 56 13.96 -18.06 -0.30
N PRO A 57 13.58 -19.23 0.23
CA PRO A 57 12.43 -19.31 1.13
C PRO A 57 12.70 -18.49 2.40
N TYR A 58 11.64 -17.92 2.98
CA TYR A 58 11.72 -17.30 4.29
C TYR A 58 12.05 -18.34 5.37
N PRO A 59 12.73 -17.95 6.47
CA PRO A 59 12.94 -18.84 7.60
C PRO A 59 11.60 -19.32 8.17
N VAL A 60 11.60 -20.47 8.86
CA VAL A 60 10.41 -20.93 9.58
C VAL A 60 10.37 -20.20 10.93
N LYS A 61 9.23 -19.57 11.24
CA LYS A 61 9.03 -18.92 12.53
C LYS A 61 8.94 -19.97 13.62
N ALA A 62 9.69 -19.79 14.72
CA ALA A 62 9.61 -20.70 15.85
C ALA A 62 8.21 -20.64 16.49
N GLU A 63 7.76 -21.77 17.04
CA GLU A 63 6.48 -21.83 17.74
C GLU A 63 6.52 -21.01 19.02
N TYR A 64 5.41 -20.34 19.32
CA TYR A 64 5.31 -19.58 20.55
C TYR A 64 5.15 -20.51 21.76
N PRO A 65 5.84 -20.22 22.87
CA PRO A 65 5.61 -20.94 24.12
C PRO A 65 4.14 -20.84 24.55
N ALA A 66 3.63 -21.89 25.19
CA ALA A 66 2.28 -21.90 25.74
C ALA A 66 2.11 -20.83 26.84
N PRO A 67 0.92 -20.22 26.96
CA PRO A 67 0.62 -19.26 28.03
C PRO A 67 0.65 -19.91 29.41
N VAL A 68 1.19 -19.19 30.39
CA VAL A 68 1.17 -19.60 31.80
C VAL A 68 -0.23 -19.33 32.35
N ALA A 69 -0.91 -20.39 32.77
CA ALA A 69 -2.27 -20.32 33.29
C ALA A 69 -2.35 -19.55 34.62
N VAL A 70 -3.42 -18.78 34.78
CA VAL A 70 -3.81 -18.15 36.04
C VAL A 70 -4.83 -19.06 36.72
N THR A 71 -4.60 -19.36 38.00
CA THR A 71 -5.44 -20.23 38.83
C THR A 71 -6.30 -19.41 39.79
N LEU A 72 -7.36 -20.02 40.35
CA LEU A 72 -8.22 -19.36 41.34
C LEU A 72 -7.44 -18.90 42.58
N SER A 73 -6.42 -19.65 43.01
CA SER A 73 -5.54 -19.26 44.13
C SER A 73 -4.75 -17.99 43.86
N ASP A 74 -4.34 -17.76 42.61
CA ASP A 74 -3.59 -16.54 42.24
C ASP A 74 -4.45 -15.27 42.35
N LEU A 75 -5.79 -15.42 42.27
CA LEU A 75 -6.74 -14.32 42.36
C LEU A 75 -7.09 -13.96 43.82
N SER A 76 -6.60 -14.72 44.80
CA SER A 76 -6.87 -14.49 46.24
C SER A 76 -5.83 -13.63 46.96
N MET A 77 -4.67 -13.35 46.34
CA MET A 77 -3.59 -12.57 46.96
C MET A 77 -3.32 -11.24 46.23
N GLN A 78 -3.09 -10.21 47.07
CA GLN A 78 -2.54 -8.86 46.78
C GLN A 78 -3.49 -7.79 46.21
N LYS A 79 -4.01 -6.98 47.14
CA LYS A 79 -4.33 -5.55 46.92
C LYS A 79 -3.03 -4.77 46.74
N ALA A 80 -2.85 -4.10 45.61
CA ALA A 80 -1.87 -3.04 45.47
C ALA A 80 -2.34 -1.97 44.46
N THR A 81 -2.03 -0.73 44.81
CA THR A 81 -2.54 0.59 44.41
C THR A 81 -2.35 0.93 42.91
N PRO A 82 -3.22 1.76 42.28
CA PRO A 82 -3.14 2.10 40.86
C PRO A 82 -2.11 3.21 40.57
N ILE A 83 -1.45 3.13 39.41
CA ILE A 83 -0.57 4.17 38.85
C ILE A 83 -1.28 4.81 37.64
N VAL A 84 -1.26 6.14 37.57
CA VAL A 84 -1.93 6.99 36.56
C VAL A 84 -0.88 7.55 35.58
N PRO A 85 -1.11 7.55 34.25
CA PRO A 85 -0.35 8.39 33.32
C PRO A 85 -1.13 9.62 32.81
N GLN A 86 -0.42 10.74 32.67
CA GLN A 86 -0.84 12.08 32.19
C GLN A 86 -1.07 12.16 30.66
N LYS A 87 -1.87 13.16 30.26
CA LYS A 87 -2.17 13.59 28.87
C LYS A 87 -1.16 14.61 28.36
N GLU A 88 -1.00 14.67 27.03
CA GLU A 88 -0.66 15.91 26.28
C GLU A 88 -1.43 15.94 24.93
N ILE A 89 -1.70 17.17 24.44
CA ILE A 89 -2.54 17.56 23.29
C ILE A 89 -1.67 18.43 22.37
N THR A 90 -1.86 18.41 21.03
CA THR A 90 -1.74 19.57 20.10
C THR A 90 -2.45 19.27 18.76
N SER A 91 -2.88 20.31 18.03
CA SER A 91 -3.88 20.40 16.94
C SER A 91 -3.38 20.99 15.60
N GLU A 92 -4.04 20.59 14.47
CA GLU A 92 -4.41 21.26 13.17
C GLU A 92 -3.41 22.10 12.32
N PRO A 93 -3.52 22.15 10.94
CA PRO A 93 -4.65 22.77 10.19
C PRO A 93 -5.06 22.21 8.79
N GLU A 94 -6.14 22.82 8.24
CA GLU A 94 -6.88 22.63 6.96
C GLU A 94 -6.15 22.98 5.64
N ILE A 95 -6.56 22.41 4.49
CA ILE A 95 -6.69 23.09 3.16
C ILE A 95 -7.90 22.54 2.34
N VAL A 96 -8.44 23.47 1.53
CA VAL A 96 -9.70 23.65 0.77
C VAL A 96 -9.93 22.84 -0.52
N LYS A 97 -11.20 22.41 -0.67
CA LYS A 97 -12.09 22.11 -1.83
C LYS A 97 -11.57 22.03 -3.29
N GLN A 98 -12.07 20.98 -3.96
CA GLN A 98 -12.51 20.99 -5.37
C GLN A 98 -13.90 20.33 -5.48
N GLU A 99 -14.84 20.94 -6.21
CA GLU A 99 -16.17 20.38 -6.48
C GLU A 99 -16.12 19.38 -7.64
N PRO A 100 -16.60 18.13 -7.47
CA PRO A 100 -16.79 17.21 -8.57
C PRO A 100 -18.25 17.14 -9.04
N ILE A 101 -18.36 16.80 -10.31
CA ILE A 101 -19.54 16.61 -11.16
C ILE A 101 -20.56 15.65 -10.50
N ILE A 102 -21.86 15.97 -10.62
CA ILE A 102 -22.95 15.20 -9.99
C ILE A 102 -23.15 13.86 -10.70
N ASP A 103 -22.57 12.81 -10.13
CA ASP A 103 -22.92 11.41 -10.41
C ASP A 103 -24.21 11.03 -9.65
N THR A 104 -25.24 10.60 -10.37
CA THR A 104 -26.55 10.20 -9.79
C THR A 104 -26.63 8.71 -9.46
N THR A 105 -25.55 7.96 -9.67
CA THR A 105 -25.47 6.52 -9.36
C THR A 105 -25.74 6.27 -7.88
N GLY A 106 -26.76 5.44 -7.58
CA GLY A 106 -27.13 5.05 -6.21
C GLY A 106 -28.17 5.93 -5.51
N LEU A 107 -28.70 6.98 -6.17
CA LEU A 107 -29.68 7.91 -5.58
C LEU A 107 -30.93 7.21 -5.02
N ALA A 108 -31.54 6.28 -5.77
CA ALA A 108 -32.76 5.59 -5.33
C ALA A 108 -32.54 4.81 -4.03
N SER A 109 -31.43 4.07 -3.94
CA SER A 109 -31.09 3.30 -2.74
C SER A 109 -30.72 4.21 -1.55
N TYR A 110 -30.11 5.36 -1.81
CA TYR A 110 -29.87 6.38 -0.79
C TYR A 110 -31.18 6.94 -0.22
N THR A 111 -32.14 7.28 -1.09
CA THR A 111 -33.45 7.82 -0.67
C THR A 111 -34.20 6.84 0.22
N ILE A 112 -34.18 5.53 -0.09
CA ILE A 112 -34.78 4.50 0.76
C ILE A 112 -34.15 4.50 2.16
N SER A 113 -32.82 4.51 2.26
CA SER A 113 -32.14 4.58 3.56
C SER A 113 -32.47 5.87 4.30
N LEU A 114 -32.60 7.00 3.59
CA LEU A 114 -33.00 8.28 4.17
C LEU A 114 -34.41 8.26 4.72
N ASP A 115 -35.35 7.62 4.04
CA ASP A 115 -36.72 7.50 4.52
C ASP A 115 -36.79 6.57 5.75
N ILE A 116 -36.04 5.46 5.77
CA ILE A 116 -35.90 4.64 6.99
C ILE A 116 -35.31 5.48 8.12
N TYR A 117 -34.26 6.26 7.84
CA TYR A 117 -33.63 7.10 8.85
C TYR A 117 -34.59 8.15 9.42
N LYS A 118 -35.45 8.75 8.59
CA LYS A 118 -36.50 9.68 9.03
C LYS A 118 -37.42 9.08 10.08
N THR A 119 -37.84 7.83 9.91
CA THR A 119 -38.73 7.15 10.86
C THR A 119 -38.12 6.94 12.25
N LEU A 120 -36.81 7.12 12.41
CA LEU A 120 -36.13 6.91 13.70
C LEU A 120 -36.28 8.11 14.64
N PHE A 121 -36.70 9.28 14.16
CA PHE A 121 -36.73 10.54 14.90
C PHE A 121 -38.09 11.23 14.83
N THR A 122 -38.31 12.22 15.70
CA THR A 122 -39.51 13.06 15.63
C THR A 122 -39.34 14.19 14.62
N GLU A 123 -40.44 14.80 14.19
CA GLU A 123 -40.41 15.94 13.26
C GLU A 123 -39.61 17.14 13.81
N SER A 124 -39.65 17.36 15.13
CA SER A 124 -38.88 18.41 15.79
C SER A 124 -37.36 18.19 15.71
N ASP A 125 -36.90 16.93 15.71
CA ASP A 125 -35.48 16.63 15.58
C ASP A 125 -34.95 16.96 14.17
N TRP A 126 -35.82 16.85 13.16
CA TRP A 126 -35.49 17.11 11.76
C TRP A 126 -35.38 18.59 11.43
N SER A 127 -36.30 19.41 11.93
CA SER A 127 -36.33 20.86 11.69
C SER A 127 -35.31 21.63 12.51
N GLY A 128 -34.90 21.09 13.67
CA GLY A 128 -34.04 21.80 14.61
C GLY A 128 -34.78 22.96 15.28
N SER A 129 -34.03 23.92 15.84
CA SER A 129 -34.62 25.09 16.47
C SER A 129 -33.78 26.34 16.25
N GLY A 130 -34.43 27.50 16.37
CA GLY A 130 -33.81 28.79 16.15
C GLY A 130 -34.74 29.93 16.57
N TYR A 131 -34.29 31.14 16.32
CA TYR A 131 -35.07 32.34 16.55
C TYR A 131 -34.82 33.36 15.44
N TRP A 132 -35.82 34.20 15.20
CA TRP A 132 -35.66 35.33 14.28
C TRP A 132 -34.90 36.46 14.99
N THR A 133 -33.83 36.93 14.37
CA THR A 133 -33.21 38.20 14.71
C THR A 133 -33.66 39.28 13.75
N TYR A 134 -33.73 40.52 14.24
CA TYR A 134 -34.16 41.68 13.46
C TYR A 134 -33.05 42.73 13.49
N PRO A 135 -32.04 42.62 12.59
CA PRO A 135 -30.85 43.48 12.63
C PRO A 135 -31.14 44.98 12.52
N HIS A 136 -32.30 45.33 11.95
CA HIS A 136 -32.73 46.70 11.71
C HIS A 136 -33.92 47.14 12.58
N GLY A 137 -34.35 46.32 13.56
CA GLY A 137 -35.57 46.55 14.35
C GLY A 137 -36.75 45.72 13.84
N LYS A 138 -37.57 45.21 14.76
CA LYS A 138 -38.70 44.31 14.46
C LYS A 138 -39.80 45.00 13.66
N GLU A 139 -39.99 46.29 13.93
CA GLU A 139 -40.92 47.20 13.27
C GLU A 139 -40.71 47.28 11.75
N TYR A 140 -39.46 47.21 11.28
CA TYR A 140 -39.16 47.21 9.85
C TYR A 140 -39.60 45.91 9.17
N TRP A 141 -39.48 44.76 9.85
CA TRP A 141 -40.05 43.52 9.35
C TRP A 141 -41.58 43.57 9.35
N GLU A 142 -42.19 44.05 10.44
CA GLU A 142 -43.65 44.12 10.56
C GLU A 142 -44.29 45.02 9.49
N PHE A 143 -43.64 46.14 9.16
CA PHE A 143 -44.13 47.08 8.14
C PHE A 143 -43.84 46.64 6.70
N TYR A 144 -42.59 46.27 6.40
CA TYR A 144 -42.17 46.01 5.00
C TYR A 144 -42.29 44.55 4.58
N GLN A 145 -42.31 43.60 5.52
CA GLN A 145 -42.33 42.14 5.28
C GLN A 145 -41.28 41.64 4.27
N LYS A 146 -40.11 42.29 4.21
CA LYS A 146 -38.99 41.87 3.36
C LYS A 146 -37.98 41.06 4.16
N GLU A 147 -37.53 39.93 3.61
CA GLU A 147 -36.59 39.01 4.28
C GLU A 147 -35.30 39.70 4.73
N LYS A 148 -34.81 40.73 4.03
CA LYS A 148 -33.62 41.49 4.47
C LYS A 148 -33.72 42.12 5.88
N TYR A 149 -34.93 42.23 6.45
CA TYR A 149 -35.16 42.80 7.78
C TYR A 149 -35.28 41.76 8.91
N ARG A 150 -35.21 40.47 8.58
CA ARG A 150 -35.12 39.40 9.56
C ARG A 150 -34.08 38.37 9.13
N SER A 151 -33.47 37.68 10.06
CA SER A 151 -32.63 36.52 9.73
C SER A 151 -32.91 35.41 10.73
N TRP A 152 -33.05 34.19 10.22
CA TRP A 152 -33.23 33.02 11.06
C TRP A 152 -31.86 32.63 11.62
N VAL A 153 -31.71 32.69 12.94
CA VAL A 153 -30.52 32.21 13.64
C VAL A 153 -30.80 30.81 14.16
N VAL A 154 -30.08 29.84 13.61
CA VAL A 154 -30.16 28.45 14.04
C VAL A 154 -29.52 28.33 15.42
N SER A 155 -30.28 27.88 16.41
CA SER A 155 -29.79 27.57 17.76
C SER A 155 -29.37 26.12 17.88
N ILE A 156 -30.18 25.21 17.33
CA ILE A 156 -29.88 23.77 17.29
C ILE A 156 -30.05 23.31 15.84
N PRO A 157 -28.98 22.85 15.17
CA PRO A 157 -29.09 22.35 13.81
C PRO A 157 -29.94 21.07 13.77
N GLY A 158 -30.87 21.01 12.82
CA GLY A 158 -31.67 19.82 12.56
C GLY A 158 -30.85 18.66 12.00
N ILE A 159 -31.41 17.46 12.04
CA ILE A 159 -30.74 16.23 11.60
C ILE A 159 -30.22 16.32 10.15
N LEU A 160 -30.98 16.93 9.23
CA LEU A 160 -30.58 17.06 7.83
C LEU A 160 -29.27 17.85 7.68
N SER A 161 -29.18 19.00 8.36
CA SER A 161 -27.97 19.84 8.34
C SER A 161 -26.76 19.11 8.95
N LYS A 162 -26.98 18.38 10.05
CA LYS A 162 -25.95 17.52 10.67
C LYS A 162 -25.47 16.44 9.70
N LEU A 163 -26.38 15.75 8.99
CA LEU A 163 -26.04 14.74 7.99
C LEU A 163 -25.23 15.33 6.83
N GLU A 164 -25.62 16.49 6.31
CA GLU A 164 -24.87 17.16 5.23
C GLU A 164 -23.46 17.54 5.67
N SER A 165 -23.30 18.01 6.90
CA SER A 165 -21.98 18.26 7.50
C SER A 165 -21.16 16.97 7.62
N CYS A 166 -21.79 15.86 8.00
CA CYS A 166 -21.12 14.57 8.07
C CYS A 166 -20.63 14.10 6.71
N TYR A 167 -21.45 14.20 5.66
CA TYR A 167 -21.05 13.79 4.32
C TYR A 167 -19.82 14.55 3.84
N LYS A 168 -19.76 15.85 4.11
CA LYS A 168 -18.58 16.67 3.81
C LYS A 168 -17.37 16.27 4.63
N LYS A 169 -17.55 15.97 5.92
CA LYS A 169 -16.44 15.59 6.82
C LYS A 169 -15.81 14.24 6.49
N THR A 170 -16.60 13.32 5.92
CA THR A 170 -16.15 11.95 5.61
C THR A 170 -15.81 11.73 4.13
N ASP A 171 -15.78 12.80 3.32
CA ASP A 171 -15.66 12.74 1.85
C ASP A 171 -16.67 11.80 1.17
N ALA A 172 -17.93 11.83 1.64
CA ALA A 172 -19.02 11.08 1.07
C ALA A 172 -19.67 11.87 -0.09
N ASP A 173 -18.99 11.92 -1.23
CA ASP A 173 -19.42 12.71 -2.39
C ASP A 173 -20.55 12.02 -3.19
N THR A 174 -20.46 10.71 -3.35
CA THR A 174 -21.42 9.90 -4.13
C THR A 174 -22.62 9.45 -3.30
N TYR A 175 -23.78 9.20 -3.95
CA TYR A 175 -24.94 8.66 -3.24
C TYR A 175 -24.69 7.27 -2.65
N VAL A 176 -23.82 6.46 -3.26
CA VAL A 176 -23.40 5.16 -2.71
C VAL A 176 -22.69 5.32 -1.37
N GLN A 177 -21.75 6.27 -1.28
CA GLN A 177 -21.04 6.59 -0.04
C GLN A 177 -21.96 7.18 1.02
N LYS A 178 -22.84 8.13 0.64
CA LYS A 178 -23.84 8.72 1.55
C LYS A 178 -24.76 7.64 2.13
N LYS A 179 -25.23 6.72 1.28
CA LYS A 179 -26.03 5.56 1.71
C LYS A 179 -25.26 4.69 2.70
N LEU A 180 -24.02 4.33 2.39
CA LEU A 180 -23.23 3.46 3.27
C LEU A 180 -23.06 4.09 4.66
N LEU A 181 -22.74 5.38 4.71
CA LEU A 181 -22.63 6.12 5.97
C LEU A 181 -23.95 6.12 6.75
N LEU A 182 -25.06 6.40 6.04
CA LEU A 182 -26.40 6.46 6.62
C LEU A 182 -26.87 5.11 7.15
N ASP A 183 -26.61 4.02 6.43
CA ASP A 183 -26.90 2.65 6.88
C ASP A 183 -26.12 2.31 8.16
N GLY A 184 -24.89 2.79 8.28
CA GLY A 184 -24.10 2.72 9.51
C GLY A 184 -24.84 3.37 10.68
N TYR A 185 -25.26 4.63 10.53
CA TYR A 185 -26.02 5.33 11.56
C TYR A 185 -27.34 4.64 11.92
N ILE A 186 -28.12 4.22 10.91
CA ILE A 186 -29.38 3.49 11.10
C ILE A 186 -29.16 2.26 11.99
N ASN A 187 -28.13 1.47 11.68
CA ASN A 187 -27.83 0.23 12.40
C ASN A 187 -27.48 0.46 13.87
N VAL A 188 -26.96 1.63 14.23
CA VAL A 188 -26.67 1.99 15.62
C VAL A 188 -27.92 2.57 16.30
N ILE A 189 -28.55 3.56 15.68
CA ILE A 189 -29.61 4.37 16.30
C ILE A 189 -30.88 3.56 16.55
N LYS A 190 -31.23 2.63 15.65
CA LYS A 190 -32.42 1.78 15.81
C LYS A 190 -32.37 0.90 17.07
N ASN A 191 -31.16 0.60 17.57
CA ASN A 191 -30.95 -0.26 18.74
C ASN A 191 -31.21 0.48 20.06
N ARG A 192 -31.64 1.74 20.06
CA ARG A 192 -31.97 2.49 21.28
C ARG A 192 -33.40 3.07 21.25
N PRO A 193 -34.02 3.28 22.43
CA PRO A 193 -35.33 3.89 22.54
C PRO A 193 -35.38 5.29 21.94
N ALA A 194 -36.53 5.70 21.40
CA ALA A 194 -36.71 6.95 20.67
C ALA A 194 -36.13 8.18 21.39
N GLY A 195 -36.38 8.32 22.70
CA GLY A 195 -35.92 9.46 23.50
C GLY A 195 -34.39 9.60 23.63
N MET A 196 -33.60 8.59 23.26
CA MET A 196 -32.13 8.64 23.31
C MET A 196 -31.48 8.78 21.92
N ARG A 197 -32.26 8.66 20.84
CA ARG A 197 -31.74 8.53 19.46
C ARG A 197 -31.06 9.80 18.97
N ALA A 198 -31.63 10.97 19.23
CA ALA A 198 -31.04 12.26 18.84
C ALA A 198 -29.66 12.46 19.50
N GLN A 199 -29.55 12.21 20.81
CA GLN A 199 -28.29 12.32 21.53
C GLN A 199 -27.27 11.27 21.07
N LEU A 200 -27.72 10.04 20.78
CA LEU A 200 -26.85 9.00 20.23
C LEU A 200 -26.34 9.37 18.84
N PHE A 201 -27.18 9.98 17.99
CA PHE A 201 -26.75 10.50 16.69
C PHE A 201 -25.68 11.58 16.86
N ASP A 202 -25.87 12.52 17.78
CA ASP A 202 -24.86 13.55 18.09
C ASP A 202 -23.53 12.94 18.52
N ILE A 203 -23.58 11.88 19.34
CA ILE A 203 -22.37 11.14 19.73
C ILE A 203 -21.69 10.47 18.54
N LEU A 204 -22.46 9.89 17.61
CA LEU A 204 -21.90 9.24 16.42
C LEU A 204 -21.18 10.24 15.51
N ILE A 205 -21.85 11.33 15.14
CA ILE A 205 -21.30 12.31 14.18
C ILE A 205 -20.07 13.04 14.72
N ASN A 206 -20.01 13.27 16.04
CA ASN A 206 -18.85 13.85 16.70
C ASN A 206 -17.62 12.93 16.67
N ASN A 207 -17.84 11.63 16.47
CA ASN A 207 -16.80 10.61 16.41
C ASN A 207 -16.61 9.99 15.02
N ASN A 208 -17.17 10.59 13.96
CA ASN A 208 -16.85 10.20 12.59
C ASN A 208 -15.33 10.27 12.34
N THR A 209 -14.84 9.31 11.56
CA THR A 209 -13.47 9.31 11.03
C THR A 209 -13.41 10.12 9.73
N GLU A 210 -12.22 10.28 9.17
CA GLU A 210 -12.04 10.98 7.88
C GLU A 210 -12.63 10.20 6.70
N THR A 211 -12.69 8.85 6.79
CA THR A 211 -13.24 8.03 5.70
C THR A 211 -14.63 7.47 6.01
N VAL A 212 -15.44 7.31 4.96
CA VAL A 212 -16.76 6.65 5.02
C VAL A 212 -16.63 5.21 5.54
N ASN A 213 -15.66 4.45 5.02
CA ASN A 213 -15.53 3.04 5.36
C ASN A 213 -15.17 2.83 6.83
N SER A 214 -14.21 3.59 7.37
CA SER A 214 -13.85 3.49 8.79
C SER A 214 -15.00 3.93 9.69
N THR A 215 -15.74 4.99 9.33
CA THR A 215 -16.93 5.41 10.08
C THR A 215 -18.02 4.33 10.07
N TYR A 216 -18.26 3.72 8.91
CA TYR A 216 -19.20 2.62 8.76
C TYR A 216 -18.81 1.41 9.62
N GLN A 217 -17.55 0.96 9.56
CA GLN A 217 -17.08 -0.16 10.38
C GLN A 217 -17.21 0.12 11.88
N ASN A 218 -16.90 1.34 12.31
CA ASN A 218 -17.12 1.76 13.70
C ASN A 218 -18.60 1.68 14.09
N CYS A 219 -19.50 2.12 13.23
CA CYS A 219 -20.94 1.98 13.45
C CYS A 219 -21.37 0.51 13.53
N MET A 220 -20.84 -0.37 12.68
CA MET A 220 -21.16 -1.80 12.72
C MET A 220 -20.70 -2.45 14.02
N SER A 221 -19.49 -2.18 14.48
CA SER A 221 -18.98 -2.68 15.77
C SER A 221 -19.80 -2.16 16.95
N VAL A 222 -20.13 -0.86 16.95
CA VAL A 222 -20.98 -0.28 18.00
C VAL A 222 -22.40 -0.85 17.95
N SER A 223 -22.96 -1.10 16.77
CA SER A 223 -24.28 -1.73 16.63
C SER A 223 -24.32 -3.10 17.30
N LYS A 224 -23.31 -3.96 17.05
CA LYS A 224 -23.14 -5.27 17.71
C LYS A 224 -23.03 -5.10 19.23
N LEU A 225 -22.24 -4.14 19.69
CA LEU A 225 -22.08 -3.84 21.11
C LEU A 225 -23.40 -3.42 21.77
N LEU A 226 -24.18 -2.55 21.11
CA LEU A 226 -25.45 -2.07 21.63
C LEU A 226 -26.47 -3.19 21.83
N LEU A 227 -26.42 -4.25 21.02
CA LEU A 227 -27.25 -5.44 21.18
C LEU A 227 -26.85 -6.29 22.41
N ALA A 228 -25.58 -6.25 22.80
CA ALA A 228 -25.09 -6.94 23.99
C ALA A 228 -25.31 -6.13 25.28
N LEU A 229 -25.44 -4.81 25.20
CA LEU A 229 -25.64 -3.92 26.34
C LEU A 229 -27.13 -3.73 26.68
N PRO A 230 -27.47 -3.53 27.97
CA PRO A 230 -28.83 -3.14 28.36
C PRO A 230 -29.31 -1.85 27.67
N ASN A 231 -30.61 -1.74 27.42
CA ASN A 231 -31.21 -0.57 26.76
C ASN A 231 -31.04 0.74 27.55
N ASN A 232 -30.92 0.64 28.87
CA ASN A 232 -30.72 1.75 29.80
C ASN A 232 -29.23 2.08 30.06
N VAL A 233 -28.30 1.50 29.31
CA VAL A 233 -26.88 1.85 29.43
C VAL A 233 -26.67 3.33 29.11
N GLU A 234 -25.86 4.01 29.92
CA GLU A 234 -25.52 5.39 29.66
C GLU A 234 -24.79 5.54 28.31
N LEU A 235 -25.19 6.53 27.52
CA LEU A 235 -24.53 6.84 26.24
C LEU A 235 -23.06 7.25 26.40
N SER A 236 -22.64 7.61 27.63
CA SER A 236 -21.24 7.89 27.98
C SER A 236 -20.32 6.70 27.66
N HIS A 237 -20.79 5.46 27.84
CA HIS A 237 -20.04 4.25 27.49
C HIS A 237 -19.88 4.10 25.97
N ILE A 238 -20.89 4.52 25.20
CA ILE A 238 -20.87 4.46 23.73
C ILE A 238 -19.92 5.51 23.18
N ASN A 239 -19.98 6.74 23.69
CA ASN A 239 -19.05 7.80 23.33
C ASN A 239 -17.59 7.39 23.61
N LYS A 240 -17.31 6.86 24.81
CA LYS A 240 -15.96 6.36 25.15
C LYS A 240 -15.51 5.20 24.24
N THR A 241 -16.44 4.39 23.73
CA THR A 241 -16.14 3.30 22.79
C THR A 241 -15.81 3.84 21.40
N LEU A 242 -16.57 4.80 20.89
CA LEU A 242 -16.28 5.45 19.62
C LEU A 242 -14.95 6.22 19.65
N ILE A 243 -14.65 6.92 20.76
CA ILE A 243 -13.34 7.54 20.97
C ILE A 243 -12.21 6.50 20.94
N PHE A 244 -12.44 5.33 21.53
CA PHE A 244 -11.47 4.24 21.50
C PHE A 244 -11.26 3.68 20.09
N LEU A 245 -12.33 3.45 19.34
CA LEU A 245 -12.27 2.96 17.96
C LEU A 245 -11.50 3.94 17.06
N ARG A 246 -11.76 5.23 17.19
CA ARG A 246 -11.03 6.27 16.46
C ARG A 246 -9.53 6.31 16.78
N ARG A 247 -9.13 5.89 18.00
CA ARG A 247 -7.72 5.88 18.42
C ARG A 247 -6.98 4.60 18.05
N ASN A 248 -7.70 3.52 17.71
CA ASN A 248 -7.14 2.20 17.46
C ASN A 248 -7.77 1.64 16.19
N GLU A 249 -7.43 2.23 15.05
CA GLU A 249 -8.01 1.84 13.76
C GLU A 249 -7.75 0.36 13.44
N SER A 250 -8.75 -0.31 12.85
CA SER A 250 -8.82 -1.75 12.55
C SER A 250 -8.80 -2.68 13.78
N SER A 251 -7.75 -2.61 14.60
CA SER A 251 -7.59 -3.49 15.78
C SER A 251 -8.62 -3.21 16.88
N GLY A 252 -9.10 -1.98 16.99
CA GLY A 252 -10.16 -1.60 17.93
C GLY A 252 -11.50 -2.24 17.57
N ASN A 253 -11.85 -2.36 16.28
CA ASN A 253 -13.08 -3.00 15.84
C ASN A 253 -13.09 -4.48 16.22
N GLU A 254 -11.97 -5.19 16.03
CA GLU A 254 -11.82 -6.60 16.43
C GLU A 254 -12.04 -6.78 17.93
N LEU A 255 -11.44 -5.92 18.76
CA LEU A 255 -11.62 -5.97 20.20
C LEU A 255 -13.08 -5.73 20.59
N ILE A 256 -13.74 -4.71 20.03
CA ILE A 256 -15.14 -4.39 20.36
C ILE A 256 -16.09 -5.48 19.87
N ASP A 257 -15.87 -6.04 18.68
CA ASP A 257 -16.67 -7.14 18.14
C ASP A 257 -16.53 -8.40 19.01
N TYR A 258 -15.30 -8.77 19.37
CA TYR A 258 -15.05 -9.87 20.29
C TYR A 258 -15.68 -9.62 21.65
N THR A 259 -15.48 -8.43 22.23
CA THR A 259 -16.07 -8.04 23.53
C THR A 259 -17.59 -8.18 23.48
N SER A 260 -18.23 -7.68 22.41
CA SER A 260 -19.67 -7.78 22.22
C SER A 260 -20.16 -9.22 22.25
N SER A 261 -19.41 -10.15 21.65
CA SER A 261 -19.76 -11.57 21.63
C SER A 261 -19.73 -12.23 23.03
N ILE A 262 -18.80 -11.80 23.89
CA ILE A 262 -18.60 -12.41 25.21
C ILE A 262 -19.42 -11.73 26.31
N LEU A 263 -19.87 -10.48 26.12
CA LEU A 263 -20.67 -9.76 27.10
C LEU A 263 -21.98 -10.48 27.44
N SER A 264 -22.49 -11.32 26.54
CA SER A 264 -23.64 -12.19 26.81
C SER A 264 -23.43 -13.11 28.01
N LYS A 265 -22.20 -13.56 28.26
CA LYS A 265 -21.78 -14.40 29.40
C LYS A 265 -21.65 -13.62 30.71
N ILE A 266 -21.66 -12.29 30.65
CA ILE A 266 -21.54 -11.39 31.79
C ILE A 266 -22.95 -10.96 32.21
N GLY A 267 -23.21 -10.95 33.53
CA GLY A 267 -24.46 -10.44 34.11
C GLY A 267 -24.79 -9.04 33.58
N PRO A 268 -26.04 -8.75 33.17
CA PRO A 268 -26.42 -7.51 32.46
C PRO A 268 -25.93 -6.22 33.12
N ASN A 269 -26.00 -6.16 34.46
CA ASN A 269 -25.61 -4.99 35.25
C ASN A 269 -24.10 -4.73 35.27
N GLN A 270 -23.27 -5.72 34.90
CA GLN A 270 -21.82 -5.59 34.87
C GLN A 270 -21.25 -5.36 33.47
N ARG A 271 -22.06 -5.52 32.41
CA ARG A 271 -21.56 -5.50 31.03
C ARG A 271 -20.85 -4.19 30.66
N ALA A 272 -21.38 -3.06 31.09
CA ALA A 272 -20.79 -1.75 30.82
C ALA A 272 -19.46 -1.53 31.57
N SER A 273 -19.36 -2.04 32.81
CA SER A 273 -18.13 -2.00 33.62
C SER A 273 -17.07 -2.93 33.02
N VAL A 274 -17.44 -4.17 32.69
CA VAL A 274 -16.53 -5.14 32.06
C VAL A 274 -16.04 -4.64 30.70
N LEU A 275 -16.92 -4.08 29.86
CA LEU A 275 -16.51 -3.40 28.61
C LEU A 275 -15.44 -2.33 28.88
N THR A 276 -15.65 -1.51 29.91
CA THR A 276 -14.70 -0.46 30.28
C THR A 276 -13.35 -1.04 30.69
N SER A 277 -13.35 -2.11 31.49
CA SER A 277 -12.16 -2.82 31.93
C SER A 277 -11.39 -3.45 30.78
N ILE A 278 -12.08 -4.13 29.85
CA ILE A 278 -11.47 -4.70 28.64
C ILE A 278 -10.83 -3.59 27.79
N ARG A 279 -11.59 -2.53 27.48
CA ARG A 279 -11.11 -1.42 26.67
C ARG A 279 -9.89 -0.72 27.28
N ASN A 280 -9.92 -0.45 28.60
CA ASN A 280 -8.82 0.23 29.27
C ASN A 280 -7.57 -0.67 29.32
N SER A 281 -7.76 -1.97 29.52
CA SER A 281 -6.69 -2.96 29.58
C SER A 281 -5.96 -3.14 28.26
N TYR A 282 -6.63 -2.91 27.13
CA TYR A 282 -6.04 -3.02 25.80
C TYR A 282 -4.72 -2.25 25.69
N SER A 283 -4.72 -0.99 26.13
CA SER A 283 -3.50 -0.17 26.11
C SER A 283 -2.65 -0.34 27.37
N SER A 284 -3.24 -0.58 28.55
CA SER A 284 -2.49 -0.55 29.81
C SER A 284 -1.80 -1.85 30.17
N PHE A 285 -2.31 -2.99 29.71
CA PHE A 285 -1.82 -4.32 30.04
C PHE A 285 -1.36 -5.10 28.82
N PHE A 286 -1.90 -4.80 27.64
CA PHE A 286 -1.67 -5.58 26.43
C PHE A 286 -0.98 -4.81 25.32
N ASP A 287 -0.55 -3.56 25.55
CA ASP A 287 0.19 -2.75 24.56
C ASP A 287 -0.47 -2.71 23.17
N ARG A 288 -1.81 -2.71 23.14
CA ARG A 288 -2.65 -2.74 21.93
C ARG A 288 -2.53 -4.04 21.12
N ASP A 289 -2.23 -5.16 21.78
CA ASP A 289 -2.20 -6.49 21.19
C ASP A 289 -3.53 -7.22 21.43
N PHE A 290 -4.40 -7.22 20.41
CA PHE A 290 -5.70 -7.87 20.47
C PHE A 290 -5.59 -9.38 20.70
N ALA A 291 -4.62 -10.06 20.07
CA ALA A 291 -4.48 -11.50 20.18
C ALA A 291 -4.13 -11.92 21.62
N LYS A 292 -3.19 -11.21 22.26
CA LYS A 292 -2.83 -11.45 23.66
C LYS A 292 -3.99 -11.15 24.61
N GLN A 293 -4.71 -10.04 24.39
CA GLN A 293 -5.86 -9.73 25.23
C GLN A 293 -6.97 -10.76 25.07
N LYS A 294 -7.26 -11.20 23.84
CA LYS A 294 -8.25 -12.25 23.57
C LYS A 294 -7.87 -13.56 24.26
N GLU A 295 -6.62 -14.00 24.16
CA GLU A 295 -6.09 -15.19 24.84
C GLU A 295 -6.31 -15.11 26.36
N ALA A 296 -5.96 -13.98 26.98
CA ALA A 296 -6.18 -13.74 28.41
C ALA A 296 -7.67 -13.74 28.76
N THR A 297 -8.50 -13.10 27.94
CA THR A 297 -9.95 -13.01 28.17
C THR A 297 -10.60 -14.38 28.07
N ASP A 298 -10.22 -15.19 27.07
CA ASP A 298 -10.74 -16.55 26.90
C ASP A 298 -10.40 -17.42 28.11
N MET A 299 -9.19 -17.30 28.68
CA MET A 299 -8.85 -17.99 29.94
C MET A 299 -9.67 -17.48 31.13
N PHE A 300 -9.85 -16.17 31.27
CA PHE A 300 -10.70 -15.60 32.31
C PHE A 300 -12.14 -16.16 32.21
N LEU A 301 -12.68 -16.28 31.00
CA LEU A 301 -14.02 -16.80 30.77
C LEU A 301 -14.17 -18.27 31.22
N THR A 302 -13.10 -19.06 31.25
CA THR A 302 -13.15 -20.43 31.81
C THR A 302 -13.30 -20.43 33.34
N LEU A 303 -12.82 -19.39 34.00
CA LEU A 303 -12.92 -19.23 35.46
C LEU A 303 -14.18 -18.48 35.88
N LEU A 304 -14.81 -17.75 34.94
CA LEU A 304 -15.99 -16.91 35.18
C LEU A 304 -17.10 -17.57 36.01
N PRO A 305 -17.47 -18.86 35.80
CA PRO A 305 -18.52 -19.52 36.59
C PRO A 305 -18.23 -19.63 38.09
N ASN A 306 -16.98 -19.45 38.51
CA ASN A 306 -16.57 -19.53 39.91
C ASN A 306 -16.71 -18.19 40.65
N PHE A 307 -17.07 -17.11 39.96
CA PHE A 307 -17.23 -15.77 40.55
C PHE A 307 -18.71 -15.39 40.65
N LYS A 308 -19.04 -14.56 41.64
CA LYS A 308 -20.37 -13.95 41.69
C LYS A 308 -20.50 -12.92 40.58
N GLU A 309 -21.71 -12.77 40.03
CA GLU A 309 -21.96 -11.79 38.97
C GLU A 309 -21.48 -10.39 39.35
N SER A 310 -21.75 -9.94 40.59
CA SER A 310 -21.33 -8.64 41.11
C SER A 310 -19.81 -8.40 41.10
N GLU A 311 -19.02 -9.45 41.00
CA GLU A 311 -17.55 -9.41 41.08
C GLU A 311 -16.88 -9.51 39.71
N HIS A 312 -17.62 -9.81 38.63
CA HIS A 312 -17.06 -10.05 37.29
C HIS A 312 -16.12 -8.93 36.82
N ASN A 313 -16.47 -7.66 37.06
CA ASN A 313 -15.64 -6.52 36.67
C ASN A 313 -14.34 -6.41 37.48
N THR A 314 -14.39 -6.71 38.78
CA THR A 314 -13.19 -6.67 39.63
C THR A 314 -12.27 -7.83 39.27
N MET A 315 -12.84 -9.02 39.04
CA MET A 315 -12.08 -10.23 38.75
C MET A 315 -11.39 -10.18 37.39
N ILE A 316 -12.01 -9.61 36.35
CA ILE A 316 -11.35 -9.50 35.04
C ILE A 316 -10.13 -8.56 35.08
N ASN A 317 -10.23 -7.43 35.81
CA ASN A 317 -9.10 -6.52 35.98
C ASN A 317 -7.95 -7.17 36.77
N GLN A 318 -8.28 -7.89 37.84
CA GLN A 318 -7.29 -8.60 38.63
C GLN A 318 -6.65 -9.74 37.81
N PHE A 319 -7.45 -10.47 37.04
CA PHE A 319 -6.98 -11.51 36.15
C PHE A 319 -5.98 -10.96 35.14
N TYR A 320 -6.27 -9.86 34.44
CA TYR A 320 -5.32 -9.28 33.47
C TYR A 320 -4.01 -8.84 34.12
N ARG A 321 -4.07 -8.28 35.32
CA ARG A 321 -2.85 -7.93 36.06
C ARG A 321 -2.01 -9.17 36.38
N VAL A 322 -2.61 -10.22 36.91
CA VAL A 322 -1.89 -11.46 37.27
C VAL A 322 -1.37 -12.15 36.01
N TYR A 323 -2.19 -12.22 34.96
CA TYR A 323 -1.85 -12.82 33.67
C TYR A 323 -0.62 -12.16 33.05
N THR A 324 -0.58 -10.83 33.00
CA THR A 324 0.54 -10.08 32.42
C THR A 324 1.83 -10.25 33.23
N ILE A 325 1.74 -10.29 34.57
CA ILE A 325 2.89 -10.57 35.43
C ILE A 325 3.43 -11.99 35.18
N LYS A 326 2.56 -13.00 35.20
CA LYS A 326 2.97 -14.40 34.99
C LYS A 326 3.53 -14.68 33.60
N ASN A 327 3.01 -13.98 32.58
CA ASN A 327 3.41 -14.20 31.19
C ASN A 327 4.51 -13.24 30.72
N ARG A 328 5.13 -12.45 31.60
CA ARG A 328 6.18 -11.49 31.22
C ARG A 328 7.36 -12.15 30.51
N ASP A 329 7.90 -13.23 31.09
CA ASP A 329 9.04 -13.94 30.50
C ASP A 329 8.67 -14.63 29.19
N ARG A 330 7.45 -15.16 29.09
CA ARG A 330 6.90 -15.71 27.86
C ARG A 330 6.83 -14.64 26.78
N ASN A 331 6.32 -13.46 27.10
CA ASN A 331 6.21 -12.35 26.17
C ASN A 331 7.59 -11.88 25.70
N HIS A 332 8.59 -11.83 26.58
CA HIS A 332 9.98 -11.55 26.18
C HIS A 332 10.51 -12.60 25.18
N LYS A 333 10.21 -13.89 25.39
CA LYS A 333 10.58 -14.96 24.44
C LYS A 333 9.86 -14.83 23.11
N ILE A 334 8.56 -14.51 23.10
CA ILE A 334 7.79 -14.30 21.87
C ILE A 334 8.38 -13.12 21.08
N ASN A 335 8.66 -12.01 21.74
CA ASN A 335 9.26 -10.84 21.09
C ASN A 335 10.64 -11.18 20.48
N HIS A 336 11.45 -12.00 21.16
CA HIS A 336 12.72 -12.47 20.62
C HIS A 336 12.54 -13.32 19.36
N ILE A 337 11.59 -14.27 19.37
CA ILE A 337 11.25 -15.10 18.21
C ILE A 337 10.80 -14.23 17.02
N GLU A 338 10.00 -13.19 17.28
CA GLU A 338 9.55 -12.24 16.26
C GLU A 338 10.71 -11.46 15.66
N GLN A 339 11.60 -10.92 16.51
CA GLN A 339 12.78 -10.19 16.06
C GLN A 339 13.73 -11.07 15.23
N GLU A 340 13.97 -12.32 15.65
CA GLU A 340 14.79 -13.26 14.89
C GLU A 340 14.19 -13.61 13.53
N TYR A 341 12.87 -13.83 13.50
CA TYR A 341 12.15 -14.11 12.27
C TYR A 341 12.19 -12.93 11.29
N GLU A 342 11.88 -11.71 11.76
CA GLU A 342 11.93 -10.50 10.94
C GLU A 342 13.34 -10.22 10.42
N TYR A 343 14.34 -10.39 11.26
CA TYR A 343 15.74 -10.28 10.86
C TYR A 343 16.07 -11.27 9.73
N GLY A 344 15.65 -12.53 9.85
CA GLY A 344 15.87 -13.54 8.82
C GLY A 344 15.12 -13.25 7.51
N VAL A 345 13.88 -12.73 7.58
CA VAL A 345 13.11 -12.27 6.41
C VAL A 345 13.86 -11.12 5.71
N ASN A 346 14.31 -10.12 6.46
CA ASN A 346 15.03 -8.98 5.92
C ASN A 346 16.34 -9.40 5.23
N GLN A 347 17.08 -10.35 5.80
CA GLN A 347 18.26 -10.92 5.14
C GLN A 347 17.95 -11.64 3.82
N VAL A 348 16.78 -12.28 3.70
CA VAL A 348 16.35 -12.92 2.45
C VAL A 348 16.00 -11.86 1.40
N GLU A 349 15.29 -10.80 1.80
CA GLU A 349 14.98 -9.67 0.91
C GLU A 349 16.24 -8.98 0.40
N GLU A 350 17.16 -8.66 1.31
CA GLU A 350 18.41 -7.97 0.96
C GLU A 350 19.25 -8.80 -0.03
N ARG A 351 19.43 -10.10 0.25
CA ARG A 351 20.14 -11.01 -0.66
C ARG A 351 19.43 -11.18 -2.00
N TYR A 352 18.10 -11.12 -2.02
CA TYR A 352 17.34 -11.19 -3.27
C TYR A 352 17.48 -9.90 -4.09
N ALA A 353 17.36 -8.73 -3.45
CA ALA A 353 17.55 -7.43 -4.07
C ALA A 353 18.97 -7.27 -4.63
N GLU A 354 19.99 -7.69 -3.88
CA GLU A 354 21.37 -7.67 -4.34
C GLU A 354 21.58 -8.57 -5.57
N ARG A 355 21.04 -9.80 -5.56
CA ARG A 355 21.10 -10.71 -6.72
C ARG A 355 20.37 -10.12 -7.94
N LEU A 356 19.23 -9.48 -7.76
CA LEU A 356 18.51 -8.77 -8.83
C LEU A 356 19.34 -7.62 -9.41
N TYR A 357 19.95 -6.80 -8.56
CA TYR A 357 20.82 -5.70 -8.99
C TYR A 357 22.04 -6.22 -9.76
N ARG A 358 22.71 -7.26 -9.26
CA ARG A 358 23.84 -7.89 -9.97
C ARG A 358 23.43 -8.49 -11.32
N ALA A 359 22.27 -9.14 -11.41
CA ALA A 359 21.75 -9.68 -12.65
C ALA A 359 21.40 -8.58 -13.67
N GLU A 360 20.82 -7.47 -13.21
CA GLU A 360 20.55 -6.28 -14.03
C GLU A 360 21.84 -5.63 -14.53
N ARG A 361 22.84 -5.44 -13.66
CA ARG A 361 24.14 -4.90 -14.05
C ARG A 361 24.81 -5.77 -15.12
N LYS A 362 24.89 -7.10 -14.91
CA LYS A 362 25.46 -8.02 -15.90
C LYS A 362 24.71 -8.01 -17.24
N TYR A 363 23.38 -7.89 -17.19
CA TYR A 363 22.57 -7.77 -18.39
C TYR A 363 22.89 -6.49 -19.16
N ASN A 364 23.00 -5.35 -18.47
CA ASN A 364 23.33 -4.06 -19.07
C ASN A 364 24.77 -4.02 -19.60
N GLU A 365 25.74 -4.55 -18.85
CA GLU A 365 27.14 -4.70 -19.31
C GLU A 365 27.23 -5.53 -20.60
N ARG A 366 26.50 -6.67 -20.68
CA ARG A 366 26.46 -7.49 -21.90
C ARG A 366 25.80 -6.74 -23.07
N LYS A 367 24.74 -5.98 -22.81
CA LYS A 367 24.05 -5.16 -23.81
C LYS A 367 24.95 -4.06 -24.37
N GLU A 368 25.66 -3.36 -23.49
CA GLU A 368 26.60 -2.29 -23.86
C GLU A 368 27.79 -2.86 -24.65
N LEU A 369 28.35 -3.99 -24.22
CA LEU A 369 29.43 -4.67 -24.92
C LEU A 369 28.99 -5.06 -26.34
N LYS A 370 27.81 -5.68 -26.50
CA LYS A 370 27.27 -5.99 -27.84
C LYS A 370 27.04 -4.75 -28.69
N ALA A 371 26.54 -3.66 -28.11
CA ALA A 371 26.33 -2.40 -28.83
C ALA A 371 27.64 -1.80 -29.34
N ASN A 372 28.70 -1.80 -28.51
CA ASN A 372 30.02 -1.31 -28.89
C ASN A 372 30.65 -2.14 -30.02
N TYR A 373 30.56 -3.48 -29.93
CA TYR A 373 31.08 -4.35 -30.98
C TYR A 373 30.28 -4.24 -32.28
N ARG A 374 28.96 -4.05 -32.24
CA ARG A 374 28.11 -4.00 -33.46
C ARG A 374 28.57 -2.95 -34.47
N TYR A 375 28.89 -1.73 -34.01
CA TYR A 375 29.36 -0.66 -34.90
C TYR A 375 30.79 -0.92 -35.39
N ARG A 376 31.68 -1.38 -34.51
CA ARG A 376 33.06 -1.70 -34.86
C ARG A 376 33.16 -2.85 -35.87
N THR A 377 32.36 -3.89 -35.73
CA THR A 377 32.35 -5.02 -36.67
C THR A 377 31.83 -4.62 -38.05
N LEU A 378 30.86 -3.69 -38.12
CA LEU A 378 30.39 -3.15 -39.39
C LEU A 378 31.47 -2.35 -40.11
N ILE A 379 32.23 -1.52 -39.38
CA ILE A 379 33.37 -0.79 -39.93
C ILE A 379 34.44 -1.76 -40.44
N VAL A 380 34.81 -2.76 -39.64
CA VAL A 380 35.84 -3.73 -40.03
C VAL A 380 35.41 -4.51 -41.27
N ALA A 381 34.19 -5.04 -41.31
CA ALA A 381 33.66 -5.75 -42.48
C ALA A 381 33.59 -4.85 -43.72
N GLY A 382 33.08 -3.61 -43.57
CA GLY A 382 32.98 -2.64 -44.67
C GLY A 382 34.36 -2.22 -45.22
N SER A 383 35.32 -1.94 -44.34
CA SER A 383 36.69 -1.59 -44.72
C SER A 383 37.41 -2.76 -45.41
N GLY A 384 37.19 -3.99 -44.96
CA GLY A 384 37.75 -5.20 -45.57
C GLY A 384 37.22 -5.42 -46.98
N ILE A 385 35.92 -5.23 -47.20
CA ILE A 385 35.30 -5.31 -48.53
C ILE A 385 35.84 -4.21 -49.44
N LEU A 386 35.92 -2.96 -48.97
CA LEU A 386 36.48 -1.83 -49.73
C LEU A 386 37.94 -2.10 -50.15
N LEU A 387 38.75 -2.65 -49.24
CA LEU A 387 40.14 -3.02 -49.55
C LEU A 387 40.18 -4.07 -50.67
N ILE A 388 39.35 -5.12 -50.58
CA ILE A 388 39.29 -6.17 -51.61
C ILE A 388 38.89 -5.58 -52.98
N VAL A 389 37.89 -4.70 -53.03
CA VAL A 389 37.46 -4.03 -54.26
C VAL A 389 38.57 -3.13 -54.83
N LEU A 390 39.26 -2.37 -53.98
CA LEU A 390 40.36 -1.50 -54.41
C LEU A 390 41.52 -2.31 -54.99
N ILE A 391 41.89 -3.42 -54.35
CA ILE A 391 42.91 -4.35 -54.86
C ILE A 391 42.48 -4.94 -56.20
N ALA A 392 41.24 -5.42 -56.32
CA ALA A 392 40.70 -5.96 -57.57
C ALA A 392 40.72 -4.92 -58.70
N THR A 393 40.41 -3.66 -58.39
CA THR A 393 40.43 -2.55 -59.36
C THR A 393 41.85 -2.24 -59.82
N ILE A 394 42.82 -2.17 -58.90
CA ILE A 394 44.24 -1.98 -59.23
C ILE A 394 44.75 -3.13 -60.12
N LEU A 395 44.43 -4.37 -59.76
CA LEU A 395 44.81 -5.55 -60.53
C LEU A 395 44.18 -5.53 -61.94
N ALA A 396 42.92 -5.08 -62.07
CA ALA A 396 42.27 -4.91 -63.36
C ALA A 396 42.96 -3.83 -64.21
N PHE A 397 43.31 -2.67 -63.64
CA PHE A 397 44.06 -1.62 -64.33
C PHE A 397 45.45 -2.09 -64.78
N LEU A 398 46.17 -2.81 -63.92
CA LEU A 398 47.47 -3.40 -64.27
C LEU A 398 47.34 -4.45 -65.38
N SER A 399 46.26 -5.24 -65.35
CA SER A 399 45.94 -6.20 -66.43
C SER A 399 45.67 -5.48 -67.76
N ILE A 400 44.90 -4.39 -67.74
CA ILE A 400 44.61 -3.56 -68.93
C ILE A 400 45.89 -2.92 -69.47
N GLN A 401 46.74 -2.32 -68.63
CA GLN A 401 48.03 -1.78 -69.06
C GLN A 401 48.91 -2.86 -69.70
N ARG A 402 48.88 -4.08 -69.18
CA ARG A 402 49.62 -5.21 -69.74
C ARG A 402 49.06 -5.64 -71.10
N SER A 403 47.74 -5.68 -71.25
CA SER A 403 47.12 -6.01 -72.55
C SER A 403 47.39 -4.93 -73.59
N VAL A 404 47.32 -3.65 -73.22
CA VAL A 404 47.66 -2.52 -74.10
C VAL A 404 49.13 -2.59 -74.53
N ARG A 405 50.06 -2.79 -73.60
CA ARG A 405 51.50 -2.99 -73.94
C ARG A 405 51.75 -4.20 -74.85
N LYS A 406 50.96 -5.27 -74.72
CA LYS A 406 51.04 -6.45 -75.61
C LYS A 406 50.50 -6.16 -77.01
N ILE A 407 49.45 -5.36 -77.12
CA ILE A 407 48.89 -4.91 -78.40
C ILE A 407 49.86 -3.94 -79.08
N GLU A 408 50.38 -2.96 -78.34
CA GLU A 408 51.37 -1.98 -78.81
C GLU A 408 52.65 -2.66 -79.31
N LYS A 409 53.15 -3.68 -78.59
CA LYS A 409 54.26 -4.53 -79.06
C LYS A 409 53.94 -5.31 -80.34
N LYS A 410 52.69 -5.74 -80.54
CA LYS A 410 52.29 -6.46 -81.76
C LYS A 410 52.17 -5.53 -82.95
N ILE A 411 51.63 -4.33 -82.75
CA ILE A 411 51.49 -3.30 -83.80
C ILE A 411 52.88 -2.77 -84.21
N SER A 412 53.80 -2.55 -83.26
CA SER A 412 55.19 -2.16 -83.56
C SER A 412 56.06 -3.25 -84.21
N LEU A 413 55.51 -4.45 -84.41
CA LEU A 413 56.15 -5.57 -85.11
C LEU A 413 55.59 -5.74 -86.53
N GLU A 414 54.56 -4.99 -86.91
CA GLU A 414 53.93 -4.99 -88.25
C GLU A 414 54.24 -3.72 -89.08
N GLU A 415 54.98 -2.75 -88.52
CA GLU A 415 55.77 -1.75 -89.26
C GLU A 415 57.24 -2.21 -89.35
#